data_AF-A0A1G1VZI6-F1
#
_entry.id   AF-A0A1G1VZI6-F1
#
_cell.length_a   1.000
_cell.length_b   1.000
_cell.length_c   1.000
_cell.angle_alpha   90.00
_cell.angle_beta   90.00
_cell.angle_gamma   90.00
#
_symmetry.space_group_name_H-M   'P 1'
#
loop_
_entity.id
_entity.type
_entity.pdbx_description
1 polymer ?
#
loop_
_entity_poly.entity_id
_entity_poly.type
_entity_poly.pdbx_seq_one_letter_code
_entity_poly.pdbx_strand_id
1 'polypeptide(L)'
;MKKDNSTEINQKGYKTLFLQIFQLKNFLIFVGSGALLFIPIFAENDKWLRVQPFFIAWLMLVGIWFLLILSIYRGELENRIISFVGDVIRRIIPILLVLLALYFILLPFELRKSLGIIVLTFAVSLLWRRSKTLSVVSDSLVEKKRIKTLIKKKGKVIGLTGWMATETNNEQGTNYREINLEGKPLETLEFRVKPSTVFWRAGFKFTDPNGTILPLRTTNSLLFHIGASESRSKFGVTAYRNSDWDPSLNKTLDYDNTSFISIRFEVNQKNFIKCFINNKLEYKPKERVDPRILEKVFLAAWGDGNPYRVEFDNIQFTTR
;
A
#
# COMPACT_ATOMS: atom_id res chain seq x y z
N MET A 1 -22.64 -4.76 39.08
CA MET A 1 -22.88 -3.79 37.99
C MET A 1 -21.68 -3.80 37.06
N LYS A 2 -21.80 -4.41 35.87
CA LYS A 2 -20.77 -4.30 34.82
C LYS A 2 -20.98 -2.97 34.10
N LYS A 3 -19.96 -2.10 34.10
CA LYS A 3 -19.97 -0.87 33.30
C LYS A 3 -19.94 -1.26 31.82
N ASP A 4 -20.91 -0.74 31.08
CA ASP A 4 -21.10 -0.97 29.66
C ASP A 4 -20.03 -0.21 28.86
N ASN A 5 -18.96 -0.91 28.45
CA ASN A 5 -17.84 -0.33 27.68
C ASN A 5 -18.21 -0.07 26.20
N SER A 6 -19.43 -0.41 25.77
CA SER A 6 -19.89 -0.23 24.39
C SER A 6 -20.08 1.25 24.00
N THR A 7 -20.39 2.11 24.98
CA THR A 7 -20.56 3.56 24.77
C THR A 7 -19.23 4.30 24.67
N GLU A 8 -18.17 3.83 25.34
CA GLU A 8 -16.85 4.47 25.35
C GLU A 8 -16.09 4.27 24.02
N ILE A 9 -16.25 3.10 23.39
CA ILE A 9 -15.63 2.77 22.10
C ILE A 9 -16.29 3.54 20.95
N ASN A 10 -17.62 3.67 20.96
CA ASN A 10 -18.33 4.49 20.00
C ASN A 10 -17.97 5.98 20.13
N GLN A 11 -17.87 6.50 21.35
CA GLN A 11 -17.49 7.91 21.56
C GLN A 11 -16.10 8.24 21.02
N LYS A 12 -15.14 7.31 21.04
CA LYS A 12 -13.77 7.53 20.53
C LYS A 12 -13.73 7.71 19.00
N GLY A 13 -14.51 6.94 18.24
CA GLY A 13 -14.61 7.06 16.79
C GLY A 13 -15.30 8.35 16.34
N TYR A 14 -16.42 8.71 16.98
CA TYR A 14 -17.14 9.96 16.70
C TYR A 14 -16.34 11.21 17.07
N LYS A 15 -15.54 11.16 18.14
CA LYS A 15 -14.69 12.29 18.56
C LYS A 15 -13.58 12.56 17.52
N THR A 16 -13.02 11.52 16.91
CA THR A 16 -12.01 11.65 15.84
C THR A 16 -12.62 12.21 14.56
N LEU A 17 -13.78 11.72 14.14
CA LEU A 17 -14.49 12.22 12.94
C LEU A 17 -14.98 13.68 13.14
N PHE A 18 -15.46 14.02 14.34
CA PHE A 18 -15.88 15.37 14.68
C PHE A 18 -14.70 16.35 14.68
N LEU A 19 -13.54 15.96 15.24
CA LEU A 19 -12.32 16.75 15.16
C LEU A 19 -11.85 16.97 13.71
N GLN A 20 -11.96 15.95 12.86
CA GLN A 20 -11.63 16.03 11.44
C GLN A 20 -12.52 17.02 10.68
N ILE A 21 -13.84 16.95 10.88
CA ILE A 21 -14.81 17.87 10.26
C ILE A 21 -14.62 19.30 10.80
N PHE A 22 -14.38 19.44 12.10
CA PHE A 22 -14.14 20.74 12.74
C PHE A 22 -12.85 21.40 12.23
N GLN A 23 -11.75 20.65 12.09
CA GLN A 23 -10.47 21.15 11.56
C GLN A 23 -10.58 21.56 10.08
N LEU A 24 -11.29 20.78 9.25
CA LEU A 24 -11.48 21.09 7.83
C LEU A 24 -12.39 22.32 7.61
N LYS A 25 -13.46 22.45 8.38
CA LYS A 25 -14.37 23.61 8.31
C LYS A 25 -13.65 24.91 8.71
N ASN A 26 -12.86 24.87 9.79
CA ASN A 26 -12.07 26.03 10.22
C ASN A 26 -10.98 26.39 9.22
N PHE A 27 -10.43 25.42 8.49
CA PHE A 27 -9.47 25.67 7.40
C PHE A 27 -10.11 26.36 6.20
N LEU A 28 -11.27 25.87 5.73
CA LEU A 28 -11.97 26.50 4.61
C LEU A 28 -12.38 27.93 4.96
N ILE A 29 -12.77 28.18 6.23
CA ILE A 29 -13.04 29.53 6.73
C ILE A 29 -11.75 30.35 6.76
N PHE A 30 -10.63 29.86 7.31
CA PHE A 30 -9.37 30.60 7.38
C PHE A 30 -8.77 30.92 6.00
N VAL A 31 -8.78 29.96 5.08
CA VAL A 31 -8.29 30.13 3.71
C VAL A 31 -9.22 31.03 2.90
N GLY A 32 -10.54 30.81 3.00
CA GLY A 32 -11.54 31.62 2.30
C GLY A 32 -11.56 33.07 2.79
N SER A 33 -11.44 33.31 4.10
CA SER A 33 -11.40 34.65 4.69
C SER A 33 -10.13 35.41 4.29
N GLY A 34 -8.98 34.74 4.27
CA GLY A 34 -7.74 35.33 3.79
C GLY A 34 -7.80 35.69 2.31
N ALA A 35 -8.33 34.81 1.47
CA ALA A 35 -8.53 35.10 0.05
C ALA A 35 -9.45 36.31 -0.17
N LEU A 36 -10.58 36.40 0.55
CA LEU A 36 -11.51 37.53 0.46
C LEU A 36 -10.92 38.86 0.96
N LEU A 37 -9.95 38.83 1.87
CA LEU A 37 -9.25 40.01 2.38
C LEU A 37 -8.17 40.50 1.40
N PHE A 38 -7.39 39.58 0.82
CA PHE A 38 -6.25 39.93 -0.02
C PHE A 38 -6.61 40.15 -1.50
N ILE A 39 -7.66 39.51 -2.02
CA ILE A 39 -8.10 39.69 -3.43
C ILE A 39 -8.48 41.15 -3.76
N PRO A 40 -9.27 41.87 -2.93
CA PRO A 40 -9.59 43.27 -3.19
C PRO A 40 -8.37 44.20 -3.06
N ILE A 41 -7.45 43.88 -2.13
CA ILE A 41 -6.21 44.64 -1.91
C ILE A 41 -5.20 44.43 -3.05
N PHE A 42 -5.20 43.24 -3.68
CA PHE A 42 -4.41 42.95 -4.88
C PHE A 42 -4.90 43.75 -6.09
N ALA A 43 -6.19 44.09 -6.15
CA ALA A 43 -6.76 44.91 -7.22
C ALA A 43 -6.34 46.39 -7.12
N GLU A 44 -5.89 46.85 -5.95
CA GLU A 44 -5.34 48.20 -5.71
C GLU A 44 -3.80 48.15 -5.65
N ASN A 45 -3.17 48.32 -6.82
CA ASN A 45 -1.72 48.15 -7.06
C ASN A 45 -0.80 48.92 -6.10
N ASP A 46 -1.23 50.08 -5.62
CA ASP A 46 -0.52 50.98 -4.71
C ASP A 46 -0.51 50.49 -3.25
N LYS A 47 -1.53 49.73 -2.85
CA LYS A 47 -1.58 49.10 -1.52
C LYS A 47 -0.87 47.75 -1.50
N TRP A 48 -0.82 47.05 -2.63
CA TRP A 48 -0.23 45.71 -2.74
C TRP A 48 1.19 45.60 -2.18
N LEU A 49 2.08 46.54 -2.52
CA LEU A 49 3.47 46.56 -2.05
C LEU A 49 3.60 46.58 -0.51
N ARG A 50 2.63 47.17 0.21
CA ARG A 50 2.63 47.20 1.69
C ARG A 50 2.07 45.92 2.30
N VAL A 51 1.18 45.22 1.60
CA VAL A 51 0.48 44.04 2.13
C VAL A 51 1.11 42.72 1.65
N GLN A 52 1.99 42.78 0.65
CA GLN A 52 2.73 41.65 0.10
C GLN A 52 3.48 40.80 1.16
N PRO A 53 4.17 41.38 2.17
CA PRO A 53 4.83 40.57 3.20
C PRO A 53 3.85 39.77 4.06
N PHE A 54 2.69 40.37 4.39
CA PHE A 54 1.64 39.72 5.17
C PHE A 54 0.94 38.61 4.37
N PHE A 55 0.75 38.82 3.07
CA PHE A 55 0.23 37.80 2.17
C PHE A 55 1.18 36.60 2.03
N ILE A 56 2.49 36.84 1.90
CA ILE A 56 3.51 35.79 1.87
C ILE A 56 3.54 35.01 3.18
N ALA A 57 3.49 35.71 4.33
CA ALA A 57 3.43 35.06 5.65
C ALA A 57 2.17 34.20 5.81
N TRP A 58 1.03 34.68 5.33
CA TRP A 58 -0.23 33.93 5.32
C TRP A 58 -0.15 32.68 4.42
N LEU A 59 0.41 32.78 3.20
CA LEU A 59 0.64 31.62 2.33
C LEU A 59 1.57 30.59 2.95
N MET A 60 2.63 31.02 3.64
CA MET A 60 3.53 30.11 4.36
C MET A 60 2.82 29.39 5.49
N LEU A 61 1.97 30.09 6.27
CA LEU A 61 1.16 29.47 7.33
C LEU A 61 0.18 28.44 6.76
N VAL A 62 -0.50 28.76 5.65
CA VAL A 62 -1.38 27.81 4.95
C VAL A 62 -0.59 26.58 4.48
N GLY A 63 0.61 26.78 3.91
CA GLY A 63 1.48 25.69 3.47
C GLY A 63 1.98 24.81 4.62
N ILE A 64 2.45 25.40 5.71
CA ILE A 64 2.91 24.68 6.93
C ILE A 64 1.75 23.87 7.53
N TRP A 65 0.56 24.47 7.64
CA TRP A 65 -0.61 23.79 8.16
C TRP A 65 -1.06 22.64 7.26
N PHE A 66 -1.02 22.81 5.93
CA PHE A 66 -1.29 21.75 4.97
C PHE A 66 -0.30 20.59 5.09
N LEU A 67 0.98 20.88 5.29
CA LEU A 67 2.02 19.87 5.54
C LEU A 67 1.81 19.14 6.88
N LEU A 68 1.39 19.85 7.93
CA LEU A 68 1.04 19.25 9.23
C LEU A 68 -0.16 18.31 9.12
N ILE A 69 -1.20 18.71 8.39
CA ILE A 69 -2.34 17.84 8.05
C ILE A 69 -1.86 16.62 7.28
N LEU A 70 -1.08 16.78 6.22
CA LEU A 70 -0.54 15.63 5.47
C LEU A 70 0.30 14.69 6.36
N SER A 71 1.02 15.23 7.33
CA SER A 71 1.80 14.45 8.31
C SER A 71 0.91 13.69 9.30
N ILE A 72 -0.19 14.28 9.75
CA ILE A 72 -1.16 13.67 10.67
C ILE A 72 -2.03 12.62 9.97
N TYR A 73 -2.36 12.81 8.68
CA TYR A 73 -3.31 11.99 7.92
C TYR A 73 -2.67 11.00 6.93
N ARG A 74 -1.40 10.62 7.17
CA ARG A 74 -0.48 9.87 6.29
C ARG A 74 -0.87 8.40 5.96
N GLY A 75 -2.16 8.06 5.91
CA GLY A 75 -2.64 6.69 5.66
C GLY A 75 -3.87 6.58 4.77
N GLU A 76 -4.94 7.35 5.05
CA GLU A 76 -6.22 7.27 4.34
C GLU A 76 -6.41 8.37 3.27
N LEU A 77 -5.82 9.54 3.50
CA LEU A 77 -6.03 10.71 2.65
C LEU A 77 -5.15 10.69 1.40
N GLU A 78 -3.98 10.03 1.45
CA GLU A 78 -3.01 9.97 0.36
C GLU A 78 -3.62 9.37 -0.92
N ASN A 79 -4.33 8.24 -0.89
CA ASN A 79 -4.77 7.63 -2.15
C ASN A 79 -5.93 8.37 -2.84
N ARG A 80 -6.83 8.99 -2.07
CA ARG A 80 -7.96 9.75 -2.63
C ARG A 80 -7.55 11.17 -3.04
N ILE A 81 -6.72 11.84 -2.24
CA ILE A 81 -6.20 13.16 -2.59
C ILE A 81 -5.10 13.06 -3.65
N ILE A 82 -4.20 12.09 -3.66
CA ILE A 82 -3.20 11.94 -4.73
C ILE A 82 -3.88 11.60 -6.07
N SER A 83 -4.96 10.82 -6.08
CA SER A 83 -5.74 10.60 -7.31
C SER A 83 -6.44 11.89 -7.76
N PHE A 84 -7.13 12.59 -6.85
CA PHE A 84 -7.86 13.82 -7.18
C PHE A 84 -6.92 14.97 -7.56
N VAL A 85 -5.87 15.22 -6.76
CA VAL A 85 -4.81 16.19 -7.02
C VAL A 85 -3.99 15.78 -8.23
N GLY A 86 -3.73 14.49 -8.47
CA GLY A 86 -3.08 14.01 -9.67
C GLY A 86 -3.87 14.30 -10.94
N ASP A 87 -5.20 14.12 -10.91
CA ASP A 87 -6.08 14.45 -12.02
C ASP A 87 -6.25 15.96 -12.23
N VAL A 88 -6.35 16.73 -11.14
CA VAL A 88 -6.39 18.20 -11.18
C VAL A 88 -5.06 18.77 -11.70
N ILE A 89 -3.92 18.29 -11.20
CA ILE A 89 -2.58 18.65 -11.68
C ILE A 89 -2.42 18.29 -13.16
N ARG A 90 -2.86 17.10 -13.61
CA ARG A 90 -2.85 16.74 -15.05
C ARG A 90 -3.66 17.69 -15.91
N ARG A 91 -4.78 18.22 -15.41
CA ARG A 91 -5.62 19.18 -16.14
C ARG A 91 -5.06 20.60 -16.12
N ILE A 92 -4.39 21.01 -15.04
CA ILE A 92 -3.85 22.37 -14.88
C ILE A 92 -2.46 22.50 -15.50
N ILE A 93 -1.62 21.45 -15.53
CA ILE A 93 -0.25 21.50 -16.12
C ILE A 93 -0.24 22.04 -17.56
N PRO A 94 -1.10 21.60 -18.48
CA PRO A 94 -1.12 22.13 -19.85
C PRO A 94 -1.44 23.63 -19.89
N ILE A 95 -2.37 24.08 -19.04
CA ILE A 95 -2.77 25.50 -18.95
C ILE A 95 -1.63 26.34 -18.36
N LEU A 96 -0.98 25.85 -17.30
CA LEU A 96 0.21 26.47 -16.71
C LEU A 96 1.37 26.53 -17.70
N LEU A 97 1.59 25.50 -18.52
CA LEU A 97 2.63 25.49 -19.55
C LEU A 97 2.35 26.49 -20.67
N VAL A 98 1.08 26.67 -21.08
CA VAL A 98 0.68 27.69 -22.06
C VAL A 98 0.84 29.09 -21.49
N LEU A 99 0.43 29.33 -20.24
CA LEU A 99 0.63 30.61 -19.55
C LEU A 99 2.11 30.93 -19.34
N LEU A 100 2.92 29.92 -19.00
CA LEU A 100 4.38 30.05 -18.88
C LEU A 100 5.01 30.37 -20.24
N ALA A 101 4.57 29.72 -21.32
CA ALA A 101 5.03 30.01 -22.68
C ALA A 101 4.66 31.44 -23.13
N LEU A 102 3.44 31.88 -22.84
CA LEU A 102 3.01 33.26 -23.10
C LEU A 102 3.83 34.27 -22.27
N TYR A 103 4.09 33.97 -21.00
CA TYR A 103 4.96 34.78 -20.14
C TYR A 103 6.41 34.85 -20.68
N PHE A 104 6.94 33.75 -21.22
CA PHE A 104 8.26 33.73 -21.88
C PHE A 104 8.32 34.55 -23.17
N ILE A 105 7.23 34.61 -23.93
CA ILE A 105 7.13 35.46 -25.14
C ILE A 105 7.17 36.94 -24.75
N LEU A 106 6.55 37.31 -23.63
CA LEU A 106 6.43 38.69 -23.14
C LEU A 106 7.66 39.20 -22.35
N LEU A 107 8.63 38.33 -22.06
CA LEU A 107 9.80 38.67 -21.24
C LEU A 107 10.93 39.35 -22.07
N PRO A 108 11.50 40.48 -21.58
CA PRO A 108 12.65 41.13 -22.20
C PRO A 108 13.86 40.18 -22.37
N PHE A 109 14.59 40.36 -23.47
CA PHE A 109 15.61 39.42 -23.96
C PHE A 109 16.72 39.09 -22.95
N GLU A 110 17.04 40.02 -22.05
CA GLU A 110 18.14 39.86 -21.09
C GLU A 110 17.86 38.83 -19.98
N LEU A 111 16.59 38.62 -19.59
CA LEU A 111 16.19 37.64 -18.57
C LEU A 111 16.09 36.19 -19.10
N ARG A 112 16.14 36.00 -20.44
CA ARG A 112 16.03 34.68 -21.07
C ARG A 112 17.26 33.80 -20.86
N LYS A 113 18.44 34.40 -20.66
CA LYS A 113 19.71 33.68 -20.45
C LYS A 113 19.76 32.97 -19.09
N SER A 114 19.29 33.63 -18.04
CA SER A 114 19.27 33.09 -16.67
C SER A 114 18.30 31.91 -16.51
N LEU A 115 17.15 31.99 -17.20
CA LEU A 115 16.13 30.93 -17.21
C LEU A 115 16.52 29.72 -18.06
N GLY A 116 17.25 29.91 -19.16
CA GLY A 116 17.79 28.80 -19.96
C GLY A 116 18.70 27.88 -19.14
N ILE A 117 19.49 28.46 -18.22
CA ILE A 117 20.34 27.70 -17.29
C ILE A 117 19.47 26.89 -16.31
N ILE A 118 18.43 27.49 -15.72
CA ILE A 118 17.54 26.79 -14.77
C ILE A 118 16.82 25.61 -15.43
N VAL A 119 16.30 25.79 -16.66
CA VAL A 119 15.64 24.72 -17.42
C VAL A 119 16.61 23.59 -17.77
N LEU A 120 17.85 23.93 -18.14
CA LEU A 120 18.90 22.95 -18.42
C LEU A 120 19.24 22.12 -17.18
N THR A 121 19.39 22.77 -16.02
CA THR A 121 19.66 22.09 -14.73
C THR A 121 18.51 21.15 -14.33
N PHE A 122 17.25 21.57 -14.57
CA PHE A 122 16.07 20.75 -14.31
C PHE A 122 15.97 19.56 -15.28
N ALA A 123 16.30 19.75 -16.57
CA ALA A 123 16.32 18.69 -17.57
C ALA A 123 17.41 17.64 -17.28
N VAL A 124 18.60 18.07 -16.88
CA VAL A 124 19.72 17.18 -16.52
C VAL A 124 19.40 16.36 -15.27
N SER A 125 18.77 16.97 -14.26
CA SER A 125 18.34 16.25 -13.04
C SER A 125 17.19 15.25 -13.32
N LEU A 126 16.28 15.56 -14.26
CA LEU A 126 15.27 14.61 -14.75
C LEU A 126 15.88 13.43 -15.53
N LEU A 127 16.88 13.70 -16.38
CA LEU A 127 17.61 12.67 -17.13
C LEU A 127 18.41 11.74 -16.19
N TRP A 128 19.03 12.28 -15.14
CA TRP A 128 19.68 11.46 -14.10
C TRP A 128 18.66 10.58 -13.37
N ARG A 129 17.47 11.10 -13.06
CA ARG A 129 16.42 10.30 -12.40
C ARG A 129 15.93 9.14 -13.29
N ARG A 130 15.86 9.36 -14.62
CA ARG A 130 15.55 8.31 -15.60
C ARG A 130 16.62 7.22 -15.68
N SER A 131 17.91 7.52 -15.50
CA SER A 131 18.97 6.49 -15.53
C SER A 131 18.86 5.51 -14.36
N LYS A 132 18.48 5.98 -13.15
CA LYS A 132 18.14 5.09 -12.02
C LYS A 132 16.86 4.28 -12.22
N THR A 133 15.96 4.73 -13.09
CA THR A 133 14.72 4.00 -13.39
C THR A 133 15.00 2.83 -14.35
N LEU A 134 16.00 2.96 -15.23
CA LEU A 134 16.42 1.93 -16.18
C LEU A 134 16.99 0.67 -15.51
N SER A 135 17.67 0.79 -14.36
CA SER A 135 18.15 -0.38 -13.59
C SER A 135 17.00 -1.15 -12.92
N VAL A 136 15.94 -0.46 -12.50
CA VAL A 136 14.74 -1.11 -11.95
C VAL A 136 13.95 -1.83 -13.06
N VAL A 137 13.94 -1.26 -14.27
CA VAL A 137 13.28 -1.87 -15.43
C VAL A 137 14.02 -3.12 -15.91
N SER A 138 15.36 -3.16 -15.86
CA SER A 138 16.12 -4.36 -16.23
C SER A 138 15.82 -5.55 -15.30
N ASP A 139 15.70 -5.31 -14.00
CA ASP A 139 15.34 -6.36 -13.02
C ASP A 139 13.91 -6.87 -13.29
N SER A 140 12.97 -5.98 -13.62
CA SER A 140 11.60 -6.35 -14.00
C SER A 140 11.53 -7.18 -15.30
N LEU A 141 12.44 -6.97 -16.25
CA LEU A 141 12.49 -7.70 -17.51
C LEU A 141 13.06 -9.11 -17.32
N VAL A 142 14.07 -9.26 -16.45
CA VAL A 142 14.59 -10.58 -16.05
C VAL A 142 13.50 -11.40 -15.35
N GLU A 143 12.72 -10.77 -14.48
CA GLU A 143 11.58 -11.40 -13.78
C GLU A 143 10.44 -11.77 -14.76
N LYS A 144 10.06 -10.88 -15.68
CA LYS A 144 9.09 -11.19 -16.76
C LYS A 144 9.54 -12.35 -17.65
N LYS A 145 10.83 -12.44 -17.98
CA LYS A 145 11.38 -13.53 -18.81
C LYS A 145 11.34 -14.87 -18.05
N ARG A 146 11.53 -14.85 -16.73
CA ARG A 146 11.41 -16.01 -15.84
C ARG A 146 9.96 -16.49 -15.70
N ILE A 147 9.00 -15.56 -15.53
CA ILE A 147 7.55 -15.85 -15.52
C ILE A 147 7.12 -16.47 -16.85
N LYS A 148 7.59 -15.95 -17.99
CA LYS A 148 7.30 -16.52 -19.32
C LYS A 148 7.84 -17.95 -19.47
N THR A 149 8.94 -18.28 -18.79
CA THR A 149 9.54 -19.62 -18.79
C THR A 149 8.79 -20.60 -17.86
N LEU A 150 8.16 -20.10 -16.78
CA LEU A 150 7.25 -20.87 -15.91
C LEU A 150 5.91 -21.16 -16.61
N ILE A 151 5.32 -20.15 -17.28
CA ILE A 151 4.09 -20.29 -18.09
C ILE A 151 4.25 -21.37 -19.17
N LYS A 152 5.44 -21.49 -19.77
CA LYS A 152 5.70 -22.49 -20.82
C LYS A 152 5.79 -23.93 -20.29
N LYS A 153 5.88 -24.14 -18.97
CA LYS A 153 6.12 -25.46 -18.37
C LYS A 153 5.00 -26.00 -17.48
N LYS A 154 4.06 -25.16 -16.99
CA LYS A 154 2.99 -25.59 -16.07
C LYS A 154 1.74 -24.69 -16.17
N GLY A 155 0.64 -25.24 -16.70
CA GLY A 155 -0.72 -24.70 -16.56
C GLY A 155 -0.97 -23.27 -17.07
N LYS A 156 -2.25 -22.86 -17.07
CA LYS A 156 -2.65 -21.46 -17.30
C LYS A 156 -2.37 -20.67 -16.02
N VAL A 157 -1.43 -19.72 -16.07
CA VAL A 157 -1.18 -18.81 -14.95
C VAL A 157 -2.31 -17.77 -14.90
N ILE A 158 -3.02 -17.71 -13.77
CA ILE A 158 -4.09 -16.75 -13.52
C ILE A 158 -3.55 -15.67 -12.57
N GLY A 159 -3.57 -14.42 -13.01
CA GLY A 159 -3.16 -13.27 -12.20
C GLY A 159 -4.38 -12.55 -11.61
N LEU A 160 -4.30 -12.17 -10.34
CA LEU A 160 -5.31 -11.34 -9.68
C LEU A 160 -4.78 -9.93 -9.45
N THR A 161 -5.71 -8.96 -9.43
CA THR A 161 -5.39 -7.60 -9.00
C THR A 161 -4.93 -7.60 -7.55
N GLY A 162 -3.87 -6.84 -7.26
CA GLY A 162 -3.43 -6.57 -5.90
C GLY A 162 -4.53 -5.96 -5.04
N TRP A 163 -4.39 -6.08 -3.73
CA TRP A 163 -5.35 -5.53 -2.77
C TRP A 163 -4.65 -4.96 -1.54
N MET A 164 -5.31 -4.01 -0.87
CA MET A 164 -4.85 -3.50 0.42
C MET A 164 -5.73 -4.08 1.53
N ALA A 165 -5.11 -4.78 2.47
CA ALA A 165 -5.78 -5.35 3.63
C ALA A 165 -5.63 -4.43 4.85
N THR A 166 -6.75 -4.07 5.43
CA THR A 166 -6.89 -3.31 6.68
C THR A 166 -7.91 -3.99 7.58
N GLU A 167 -8.00 -3.56 8.83
CA GLU A 167 -8.90 -4.07 9.86
C GLU A 167 -10.35 -4.16 9.36
N THR A 168 -11.04 -5.21 9.81
CA THR A 168 -12.46 -5.43 9.53
C THR A 168 -13.22 -5.64 10.83
N ASN A 169 -14.55 -5.60 10.77
CA ASN A 169 -15.43 -5.75 11.94
C ASN A 169 -15.71 -7.22 12.32
N ASN A 170 -14.92 -8.19 11.86
CA ASN A 170 -15.11 -9.58 12.28
C ASN A 170 -14.36 -9.90 13.58
N GLU A 171 -14.68 -11.04 14.19
CA GLU A 171 -14.20 -11.45 15.52
C GLU A 171 -12.67 -11.47 15.68
N GLN A 172 -11.92 -11.64 14.58
CA GLN A 172 -10.45 -11.68 14.59
C GLN A 172 -9.81 -10.44 13.93
N GLY A 173 -10.63 -9.47 13.50
CA GLY A 173 -10.21 -8.30 12.74
C GLY A 173 -9.57 -8.65 11.38
N THR A 174 -9.77 -9.86 10.87
CA THR A 174 -9.07 -10.41 9.70
C THR A 174 -9.64 -9.86 8.40
N ASN A 175 -8.80 -9.48 7.46
CA ASN A 175 -9.20 -9.16 6.09
C ASN A 175 -8.70 -10.26 5.17
N TYR A 176 -9.57 -10.75 4.29
CA TYR A 176 -9.26 -11.90 3.45
C TYR A 176 -9.91 -11.80 2.09
N ARG A 177 -9.34 -12.49 1.11
CA ARG A 177 -9.94 -12.73 -0.20
C ARG A 177 -9.76 -14.19 -0.56
N GLU A 178 -10.83 -14.79 -1.05
CA GLU A 178 -10.77 -16.11 -1.65
C GLU A 178 -10.15 -16.03 -3.05
N ILE A 179 -9.32 -17.01 -3.38
CA ILE A 179 -8.90 -17.25 -4.76
C ILE A 179 -9.82 -18.34 -5.31
N ASN A 180 -10.62 -17.99 -6.31
CA ASN A 180 -11.48 -18.96 -6.98
C ASN A 180 -10.62 -19.94 -7.79
N LEU A 181 -10.55 -21.19 -7.34
CA LEU A 181 -9.82 -22.27 -8.00
C LEU A 181 -10.68 -23.12 -8.93
N GLU A 182 -11.97 -22.77 -9.09
CA GLU A 182 -12.93 -23.52 -9.93
C GLU A 182 -13.01 -25.01 -9.55
N GLY A 183 -12.84 -25.32 -8.26
CA GLY A 183 -12.82 -26.69 -7.73
C GLY A 183 -11.58 -27.51 -8.10
N LYS A 184 -10.54 -26.90 -8.69
CA LYS A 184 -9.30 -27.60 -9.05
C LYS A 184 -8.25 -27.46 -7.95
N PRO A 185 -7.48 -28.53 -7.65
CA PRO A 185 -6.40 -28.45 -6.69
C PRO A 185 -5.31 -27.46 -7.12
N LEU A 186 -4.91 -26.60 -6.19
CA LEU A 186 -3.80 -25.68 -6.38
C LEU A 186 -2.47 -26.43 -6.60
N GLU A 187 -1.71 -26.02 -7.60
CA GLU A 187 -0.33 -26.47 -7.79
C GLU A 187 0.68 -25.43 -7.30
N THR A 188 0.47 -24.16 -7.65
CA THR A 188 1.35 -23.07 -7.23
C THR A 188 0.54 -21.84 -6.86
N LEU A 189 1.03 -21.09 -5.87
CA LEU A 189 0.53 -19.78 -5.49
C LEU A 189 1.72 -18.88 -5.20
N GLU A 190 1.79 -17.74 -5.85
CA GLU A 190 2.82 -16.73 -5.68
C GLU A 190 2.17 -15.38 -5.44
N PHE A 191 2.68 -14.63 -4.47
CA PHE A 191 2.24 -13.26 -4.21
C PHE A 191 3.33 -12.51 -3.46
N ARG A 192 3.16 -11.20 -3.37
CA ARG A 192 4.04 -10.31 -2.62
C ARG A 192 3.24 -9.59 -1.55
N VAL A 193 3.86 -9.39 -0.39
CA VAL A 193 3.28 -8.60 0.69
C VAL A 193 4.17 -7.44 1.10
N LYS A 194 3.58 -6.30 1.46
CA LYS A 194 4.28 -5.15 2.03
C LYS A 194 3.48 -4.55 3.18
N PRO A 195 3.95 -4.68 4.43
CA PRO A 195 3.31 -4.06 5.58
C PRO A 195 3.63 -2.55 5.65
N SER A 196 2.71 -1.77 6.19
CA SER A 196 2.92 -0.35 6.54
C SER A 196 2.86 -0.08 8.05
N THR A 197 2.48 -1.07 8.85
CA THR A 197 2.33 -1.03 10.31
C THR A 197 3.38 -1.91 11.00
N VAL A 198 3.58 -1.71 12.30
CA VAL A 198 4.51 -2.54 13.10
C VAL A 198 3.91 -3.91 13.37
N PHE A 199 2.65 -3.94 13.79
CA PHE A 199 1.88 -5.15 14.02
C PHE A 199 1.18 -5.55 12.74
N TRP A 200 1.47 -6.75 12.27
CA TRP A 200 0.81 -7.32 11.11
C TRP A 200 1.11 -8.82 11.02
N ARG A 201 0.20 -9.51 10.36
CA ARG A 201 0.30 -10.89 9.91
C ARG A 201 -0.26 -10.94 8.50
N ALA A 202 0.36 -11.72 7.63
CA ALA A 202 -0.17 -11.96 6.29
C ALA A 202 0.27 -13.31 5.75
N GLY A 203 -0.59 -13.94 4.97
CA GLY A 203 -0.28 -15.22 4.35
C GLY A 203 -1.50 -15.83 3.67
N PHE A 204 -1.60 -17.15 3.72
CA PHE A 204 -2.69 -17.90 3.11
C PHE A 204 -3.20 -19.00 4.02
N LYS A 205 -4.47 -19.35 3.84
CA LYS A 205 -5.13 -20.48 4.48
C LYS A 205 -5.72 -21.41 3.41
N PHE A 206 -5.32 -22.66 3.45
CA PHE A 206 -5.97 -23.77 2.75
C PHE A 206 -6.98 -24.43 3.67
N THR A 207 -8.11 -24.85 3.14
CA THR A 207 -9.15 -25.54 3.90
C THR A 207 -9.97 -26.43 2.99
N ASP A 208 -10.75 -27.34 3.55
CA ASP A 208 -11.71 -28.13 2.79
C ASP A 208 -12.62 -27.26 1.90
N PRO A 209 -13.20 -27.79 0.81
CA PRO A 209 -14.08 -27.03 -0.09
C PRO A 209 -15.25 -26.33 0.62
N ASN A 210 -15.76 -26.95 1.68
CA ASN A 210 -16.85 -26.41 2.53
C ASN A 210 -16.32 -25.62 3.74
N GLY A 211 -15.01 -25.52 3.91
CA GLY A 211 -14.36 -24.83 5.02
C GLY A 211 -14.47 -23.31 4.91
N THR A 212 -14.28 -22.65 6.06
CA THR A 212 -14.33 -21.20 6.22
C THR A 212 -12.93 -20.64 6.53
N ILE A 213 -12.71 -19.36 6.21
CA ILE A 213 -11.49 -18.65 6.60
C ILE A 213 -11.39 -18.44 8.11
N LEU A 214 -12.52 -18.18 8.77
CA LEU A 214 -12.60 -17.96 10.22
C LEU A 214 -13.19 -19.17 10.95
N PRO A 215 -12.65 -19.55 12.12
CA PRO A 215 -11.42 -18.99 12.72
C PRO A 215 -10.18 -19.31 11.86
N LEU A 216 -9.12 -18.51 11.96
CA LEU A 216 -7.91 -18.72 11.15
C LEU A 216 -7.27 -20.10 11.37
N ARG A 217 -7.32 -20.60 12.60
CA ARG A 217 -6.83 -21.94 12.99
C ARG A 217 -8.01 -22.89 13.08
N THR A 218 -8.11 -23.84 12.15
CA THR A 218 -9.16 -24.87 12.12
C THR A 218 -8.58 -26.25 11.82
N THR A 219 -9.34 -27.29 12.12
CA THR A 219 -9.09 -28.64 11.59
C THR A 219 -9.18 -28.65 10.06
N ASN A 220 -8.60 -29.68 9.43
CA ASN A 220 -8.53 -29.84 7.96
C ASN A 220 -8.12 -28.55 7.25
N SER A 221 -7.04 -27.95 7.74
CA SER A 221 -6.55 -26.70 7.19
C SER A 221 -5.04 -26.61 7.32
N LEU A 222 -4.46 -25.79 6.44
CA LEU A 222 -3.08 -25.34 6.54
C LEU A 222 -3.10 -23.81 6.50
N LEU A 223 -2.70 -23.19 7.60
CA LEU A 223 -2.45 -21.76 7.67
C LEU A 223 -0.94 -21.54 7.60
N PHE A 224 -0.48 -20.73 6.65
CA PHE A 224 0.89 -20.26 6.59
C PHE A 224 0.87 -18.75 6.65
N HIS A 225 1.68 -18.14 7.50
CA HIS A 225 1.78 -16.70 7.53
C HIS A 225 3.16 -16.24 7.98
N ILE A 226 3.43 -14.98 7.65
CA ILE A 226 4.54 -14.20 8.18
C ILE A 226 4.00 -13.01 8.94
N GLY A 227 4.78 -12.44 9.84
CA GLY A 227 4.42 -11.18 10.46
C GLY A 227 5.27 -10.76 11.65
N ALA A 228 5.09 -9.52 12.07
CA ALA A 228 5.88 -8.89 13.13
C ALA A 228 5.03 -8.47 14.32
N SER A 229 5.59 -8.57 15.53
CA SER A 229 4.92 -8.21 16.80
C SER A 229 5.56 -7.02 17.51
N GLU A 230 6.77 -6.61 17.15
CA GLU A 230 7.52 -5.62 17.97
C GLU A 230 8.37 -4.68 17.12
N SER A 231 8.99 -5.21 16.07
CA SER A 231 9.85 -4.45 15.17
C SER A 231 9.41 -4.63 13.73
N ARG A 232 9.55 -3.58 12.93
CA ARG A 232 9.39 -3.70 11.48
C ARG A 232 10.53 -4.48 10.82
N SER A 233 11.75 -4.47 11.40
CA SER A 233 12.93 -5.07 10.78
C SER A 233 13.02 -6.61 10.85
N LYS A 234 12.14 -7.26 11.61
CA LYS A 234 12.12 -8.72 11.76
C LYS A 234 10.70 -9.23 11.77
N PHE A 235 10.46 -10.34 11.11
CA PHE A 235 9.17 -11.04 11.16
C PHE A 235 9.35 -12.52 11.45
N GLY A 236 8.39 -13.09 12.16
CA GLY A 236 8.26 -14.53 12.34
C GLY A 236 7.60 -15.18 11.13
N VAL A 237 7.98 -16.41 10.85
CA VAL A 237 7.36 -17.29 9.85
C VAL A 237 6.75 -18.47 10.60
N THR A 238 5.45 -18.67 10.41
CA THR A 238 4.68 -19.65 11.18
C THR A 238 3.75 -20.42 10.26
N ALA A 239 3.59 -21.72 10.53
CA ALA A 239 2.55 -22.55 9.93
C ALA A 239 1.75 -23.27 11.00
N TYR A 240 0.48 -23.52 10.71
CA TYR A 240 -0.41 -24.34 11.49
C TYR A 240 -1.05 -25.40 10.60
N ARG A 241 -1.07 -26.64 11.05
CA ARG A 241 -1.73 -27.77 10.40
C ARG A 241 -2.79 -28.31 11.32
N ASN A 242 -4.02 -28.41 10.81
CA ASN A 242 -5.15 -28.92 11.59
C ASN A 242 -5.28 -28.24 12.95
N SER A 243 -5.17 -26.91 12.96
CA SER A 243 -5.15 -26.00 14.13
C SER A 243 -3.89 -26.03 15.00
N ASP A 244 -3.06 -27.07 14.90
CA ASP A 244 -1.83 -27.21 15.65
C ASP A 244 -0.68 -26.48 14.99
N TRP A 245 0.22 -25.94 15.82
CA TRP A 245 1.43 -25.30 15.33
C TRP A 245 2.36 -26.35 14.70
N ASP A 246 2.86 -26.08 13.49
CA ASP A 246 3.77 -26.99 12.81
C ASP A 246 5.22 -26.71 13.24
N PRO A 247 5.85 -27.62 14.01
CA PRO A 247 7.19 -27.41 14.54
C PRO A 247 8.27 -27.39 13.45
N SER A 248 7.96 -27.84 12.22
CA SER A 248 8.90 -27.75 11.10
C SER A 248 9.09 -26.33 10.58
N LEU A 249 8.32 -25.35 11.09
CA LEU A 249 8.43 -23.95 10.74
C LEU A 249 8.37 -23.04 11.98
N ASN A 250 9.55 -22.74 12.53
CA ASN A 250 9.74 -21.67 13.51
C ASN A 250 11.01 -20.90 13.20
N LYS A 251 10.87 -19.75 12.55
CA LYS A 251 12.01 -18.90 12.23
C LYS A 251 11.63 -17.44 12.28
N THR A 252 12.60 -16.63 12.69
CA THR A 252 12.57 -15.19 12.52
C THR A 252 13.48 -14.83 11.36
N LEU A 253 12.99 -14.00 10.44
CA LEU A 253 13.75 -13.50 9.29
C LEU A 253 13.90 -11.99 9.39
N ASP A 254 15.05 -11.50 8.92
CA ASP A 254 15.28 -10.07 8.77
C ASP A 254 14.55 -9.54 7.53
N TYR A 255 14.10 -8.30 7.63
CA TYR A 255 13.29 -7.65 6.60
C TYR A 255 13.59 -6.17 6.48
N ASP A 256 13.77 -5.76 5.23
CA ASP A 256 13.78 -4.35 4.87
C ASP A 256 12.36 -3.89 4.54
N ASN A 257 11.82 -3.02 5.40
CA ASN A 257 10.48 -2.43 5.31
C ASN A 257 10.22 -1.62 4.04
N THR A 258 11.25 -1.33 3.26
CA THR A 258 11.09 -0.62 1.99
C THR A 258 10.68 -1.56 0.84
N SER A 259 10.95 -2.86 0.97
CA SER A 259 10.84 -3.85 -0.12
C SER A 259 9.64 -4.78 0.03
N PHE A 260 9.15 -5.37 -1.06
CA PHE A 260 8.13 -6.42 -0.96
C PHE A 260 8.73 -7.75 -0.47
N ILE A 261 7.95 -8.51 0.29
CA ILE A 261 8.27 -9.89 0.66
C ILE A 261 7.58 -10.81 -0.34
N SER A 262 8.34 -11.57 -1.13
CA SER A 262 7.80 -12.56 -2.06
C SER A 262 7.54 -13.87 -1.32
N ILE A 263 6.32 -14.39 -1.45
CA ILE A 263 5.91 -15.69 -0.92
C ILE A 263 5.50 -16.57 -2.10
N ARG A 264 6.08 -17.76 -2.17
CA ARG A 264 5.75 -18.75 -3.21
C ARG A 264 5.51 -20.12 -2.59
N PHE A 265 4.31 -20.63 -2.79
CA PHE A 265 3.87 -21.95 -2.39
C PHE A 265 3.84 -22.88 -3.60
N GLU A 266 4.36 -24.09 -3.44
CA GLU A 266 4.36 -25.12 -4.48
C GLU A 266 3.93 -26.46 -3.88
N VAL A 267 3.09 -27.19 -4.59
CA VAL A 267 2.74 -28.57 -4.30
C VAL A 267 3.24 -29.46 -5.43
N ASN A 268 3.87 -30.58 -5.10
CA ASN A 268 4.24 -31.60 -6.10
C ASN A 268 3.12 -32.63 -6.32
N GLN A 269 3.25 -33.48 -7.35
CA GLN A 269 2.26 -34.51 -7.69
C GLN A 269 1.97 -35.52 -6.57
N LYS A 270 2.85 -35.64 -5.58
CA LYS A 270 2.70 -36.51 -4.40
C LYS A 270 2.15 -35.76 -3.18
N ASN A 271 1.62 -34.55 -3.37
CA ASN A 271 1.06 -33.67 -2.36
C ASN A 271 2.04 -33.31 -1.23
N PHE A 272 3.31 -33.12 -1.57
CA PHE A 272 4.26 -32.46 -0.67
C PHE A 272 4.34 -30.99 -1.00
N ILE A 273 4.34 -30.16 0.05
CA ILE A 273 4.38 -28.71 -0.06
C ILE A 273 5.79 -28.18 0.13
N LYS A 274 6.05 -27.03 -0.50
CA LYS A 274 7.21 -26.19 -0.26
C LYS A 274 6.74 -24.74 -0.21
N CYS A 275 7.20 -23.97 0.77
CA CYS A 275 7.10 -22.51 0.74
C CYS A 275 8.47 -21.88 0.64
N PHE A 276 8.57 -20.90 -0.24
CA PHE A 276 9.72 -20.04 -0.41
C PHE A 276 9.36 -18.63 0.04
N ILE A 277 10.28 -17.99 0.75
CA ILE A 277 10.22 -16.56 1.08
C ILE A 277 11.44 -15.91 0.42
N ASN A 278 11.22 -14.88 -0.38
CA ASN A 278 12.27 -14.20 -1.15
C ASN A 278 13.17 -15.20 -1.90
N ASN A 279 12.55 -16.16 -2.58
CA ASN A 279 13.20 -17.27 -3.31
C ASN A 279 14.00 -18.28 -2.49
N LYS A 280 14.08 -18.12 -1.16
CA LYS A 280 14.72 -19.09 -0.28
C LYS A 280 13.70 -20.09 0.26
N LEU A 281 14.01 -21.38 0.21
CA LEU A 281 13.14 -22.42 0.75
C LEU A 281 13.12 -22.32 2.28
N GLU A 282 11.97 -21.98 2.85
CA GLU A 282 11.84 -21.80 4.30
C GLU A 282 10.96 -22.86 4.97
N TYR A 283 10.00 -23.44 4.23
CA TYR A 283 9.12 -24.48 4.74
C TYR A 283 9.06 -25.69 3.79
N LYS A 284 9.33 -26.88 4.33
CA LYS A 284 9.26 -28.15 3.60
C LYS A 284 8.95 -29.28 4.61
N PRO A 285 7.69 -29.45 5.01
CA PRO A 285 7.30 -30.49 5.93
C PRO A 285 7.49 -31.88 5.29
N LYS A 286 7.69 -32.89 6.14
CA LYS A 286 7.89 -34.28 5.73
C LYS A 286 6.59 -35.00 5.40
N GLU A 287 5.45 -34.44 5.81
CA GLU A 287 4.14 -35.04 5.63
C GLU A 287 3.42 -34.48 4.41
N ARG A 288 2.61 -35.35 3.79
CA ARG A 288 1.72 -34.96 2.70
C ARG A 288 0.57 -34.12 3.24
N VAL A 289 0.11 -33.19 2.42
CA VAL A 289 -1.14 -32.45 2.65
C VAL A 289 -2.30 -33.25 2.05
N ASP A 290 -3.45 -33.24 2.72
CA ASP A 290 -4.70 -33.76 2.15
C ASP A 290 -5.00 -33.00 0.84
N PRO A 291 -5.11 -33.68 -0.31
CA PRO A 291 -5.41 -33.00 -1.58
C PRO A 291 -6.70 -32.16 -1.54
N ARG A 292 -7.68 -32.52 -0.71
CA ARG A 292 -8.97 -31.81 -0.63
C ARG A 292 -8.81 -30.37 -0.17
N ILE A 293 -7.88 -30.09 0.75
CA ILE A 293 -7.69 -28.72 1.25
C ILE A 293 -7.04 -27.80 0.21
N LEU A 294 -6.49 -28.35 -0.89
CA LEU A 294 -5.88 -27.58 -1.97
C LEU A 294 -6.91 -27.01 -2.97
N GLU A 295 -8.17 -27.40 -2.85
CA GLU A 295 -9.26 -26.93 -3.72
C GLU A 295 -9.83 -25.58 -3.28
N LYS A 296 -9.46 -25.11 -2.07
CA LYS A 296 -9.90 -23.82 -1.54
C LYS A 296 -8.78 -23.09 -0.81
N VAL A 297 -8.54 -21.84 -1.22
CA VAL A 297 -7.50 -21.01 -0.62
C VAL A 297 -7.97 -19.57 -0.43
N PHE A 298 -7.61 -19.02 0.71
CA PHE A 298 -7.78 -17.62 1.05
C PHE A 298 -6.41 -17.01 1.25
N LEU A 299 -6.17 -15.79 0.76
CA LEU A 299 -5.12 -14.97 1.35
C LEU A 299 -5.74 -14.11 2.44
N ALA A 300 -5.01 -13.89 3.52
CA ALA A 300 -5.50 -13.22 4.70
C ALA A 300 -4.42 -12.37 5.35
N ALA A 301 -4.84 -11.28 5.99
CA ALA A 301 -4.02 -10.47 6.87
C ALA A 301 -4.80 -10.06 8.12
N TRP A 302 -4.10 -9.91 9.24
CA TRP A 302 -4.66 -9.52 10.53
C TRP A 302 -3.58 -8.88 11.43
N GLY A 303 -3.98 -8.30 12.56
CA GLY A 303 -3.08 -7.53 13.45
C GLY A 303 -3.05 -7.98 14.91
N ASP A 304 -3.62 -9.15 15.24
CA ASP A 304 -3.71 -9.68 16.61
C ASP A 304 -4.31 -8.64 17.60
N GLY A 305 -5.41 -7.99 17.19
CA GLY A 305 -6.07 -6.93 17.96
C GLY A 305 -5.45 -5.53 17.80
N ASN A 306 -4.35 -5.39 17.07
CA ASN A 306 -3.74 -4.11 16.74
C ASN A 306 -4.13 -3.64 15.35
N PRO A 307 -4.05 -2.31 15.09
CA PRO A 307 -4.16 -1.78 13.75
C PRO A 307 -3.09 -2.35 12.81
N TYR A 308 -3.49 -2.75 11.60
CA TYR A 308 -2.62 -3.28 10.57
C TYR A 308 -2.98 -2.79 9.16
N ARG A 309 -1.95 -2.66 8.32
CA ARG A 309 -2.11 -2.39 6.90
C ARG A 309 -1.09 -3.18 6.10
N VAL A 310 -1.57 -4.06 5.24
CA VAL A 310 -0.74 -4.93 4.40
C VAL A 310 -1.19 -4.86 2.94
N GLU A 311 -0.27 -4.49 2.07
CA GLU A 311 -0.47 -4.54 0.62
C GLU A 311 -0.17 -5.95 0.10
N PHE A 312 -1.06 -6.51 -0.73
CA PHE A 312 -0.84 -7.71 -1.52
C PHE A 312 -0.71 -7.33 -2.99
N ASP A 313 0.31 -7.86 -3.66
CA ASP A 313 0.56 -7.59 -5.08
C ASP A 313 1.09 -8.85 -5.80
N ASN A 314 1.08 -8.82 -7.13
CA ASN A 314 1.58 -9.87 -8.01
C ASN A 314 1.04 -11.27 -7.64
N ILE A 315 -0.25 -11.34 -7.34
CA ILE A 315 -0.92 -12.58 -6.94
C ILE A 315 -1.13 -13.43 -8.20
N GLN A 316 -0.49 -14.59 -8.25
CA GLN A 316 -0.52 -15.52 -9.37
C GLN A 316 -0.69 -16.94 -8.86
N PHE A 317 -1.39 -17.78 -9.61
CA PHE A 317 -1.54 -19.19 -9.26
C PHE A 317 -1.71 -20.09 -10.49
N THR A 318 -1.48 -21.38 -10.26
CA THR A 318 -1.80 -22.45 -11.22
C THR A 318 -2.54 -23.58 -10.51
N THR A 319 -3.45 -24.22 -11.24
CA THR A 319 -4.18 -25.42 -10.78
C THR A 319 -3.77 -26.62 -11.62
N ARG A 320 -4.04 -27.82 -11.12
CA ARG A 320 -3.81 -29.08 -11.84
C ARG A 320 -4.98 -29.49 -12.72
#